data_AF-A0A1S2QUG7-F1
#
_entry.id   AF-A0A1S2QUG7-F1
#
_cell.length_a   1.000
_cell.length_b   1.000
_cell.length_c   1.000
_cell.angle_alpha   90.00
_cell.angle_beta   90.00
_cell.angle_gamma   90.00
#
_symmetry.space_group_name_H-M   'P 1'
#
loop_
_entity.id
_entity.type
_entity.pdbx_description
1 polymer ?
#
loop_
_entity_poly.entity_id
_entity_poly.type
_entity_poly.pdbx_seq_one_letter_code
_entity_poly.pdbx_strand_id
1 'polypeptide(L)' 'MAQELADILKIEVDLANIRTASTVFQAQIYTTGPIIYSANDTLLKNLQMTALSMYAKLNEERQGIIKNIDENGTIYEK' A
#
# COMPACT_ATOMS: atom_id res chain seq x y z
N MET A 1 21.59 0.91 -1.87
CA MET A 1 20.68 0.94 -0.70
C MET A 1 19.98 -0.40 -0.44
N ALA A 2 19.02 -0.87 -1.25
CA ALA A 2 18.34 -2.14 -0.99
C ALA A 2 19.31 -3.34 -0.92
N GLN A 3 20.20 -3.44 -1.90
CA GLN A 3 21.26 -4.45 -1.93
C GLN A 3 22.22 -4.33 -0.74
N GLU A 4 22.59 -3.12 -0.34
CA GLU A 4 23.47 -2.90 0.82
C GLU A 4 22.80 -3.40 2.12
N LEU A 5 21.49 -3.15 2.31
CA LEU A 5 20.75 -3.71 3.44
C LEU A 5 20.68 -5.23 3.36
N ALA A 6 20.43 -5.79 2.18
CA ALA A 6 20.41 -7.24 1.99
C ALA A 6 21.77 -7.88 2.35
N ASP A 7 22.87 -7.23 1.95
CA ASP A 7 24.22 -7.70 2.24
C ASP A 7 24.56 -7.61 3.73
N ILE A 8 24.03 -6.62 4.46
CA ILE A 8 24.20 -6.47 5.92
C ILE A 8 23.33 -7.49 6.67
N LEU A 9 22.05 -7.61 6.30
CA LEU A 9 21.07 -8.45 6.99
C LEU A 9 21.14 -9.92 6.60
N LYS A 10 21.85 -10.25 5.50
CA LYS A 10 21.96 -11.60 4.92
C LYS A 10 20.61 -12.22 4.57
N ILE A 11 19.65 -11.37 4.19
CA ILE A 11 18.32 -11.73 3.67
C ILE A 11 18.02 -10.87 2.45
N GLU A 12 17.17 -11.34 1.54
CA GLU A 12 16.69 -10.50 0.44
C GLU A 12 15.86 -9.32 0.98
N VAL A 13 16.07 -8.13 0.42
CA VAL A 13 15.42 -6.89 0.85
C VAL A 13 14.90 -6.14 -0.36
N ASP A 14 13.59 -5.91 -0.39
CA ASP A 14 12.94 -4.96 -1.27
C ASP A 14 12.65 -3.66 -0.54
N LEU A 15 12.96 -2.52 -1.17
CA LEU A 15 12.68 -1.19 -0.65
C LEU A 15 11.63 -0.48 -1.49
N ALA A 16 10.51 -0.13 -0.87
CA ALA A 16 9.46 0.67 -1.49
C ALA A 16 9.43 2.09 -0.91
N ASN A 17 9.40 3.10 -1.78
CA ASN A 17 9.13 4.47 -1.36
C ASN A 17 7.62 4.67 -1.20
N ILE A 18 7.16 4.75 0.05
CA ILE A 18 5.73 4.90 0.37
C ILE A 18 5.07 6.12 -0.28
N ARG A 19 5.83 7.19 -0.56
CA ARG A 19 5.30 8.42 -1.19
C ARG A 19 4.88 8.22 -2.64
N THR A 20 5.48 7.26 -3.33
CA THR A 20 5.21 6.96 -4.74
C THR A 20 4.44 5.64 -4.90
N ALA A 21 4.18 4.92 -3.82
CA ALA A 21 3.41 3.69 -3.82
C ALA A 21 1.94 3.96 -4.16
N SER A 22 1.25 2.97 -4.73
CA SER A 22 -0.18 3.09 -5.03
C SER A 22 -1.01 3.21 -3.74
N THR A 23 -2.20 3.79 -3.83
CA THR A 23 -3.12 3.93 -2.69
C THR A 23 -3.43 2.58 -2.01
N VAL A 24 -3.59 1.52 -2.81
CA VAL A 24 -3.80 0.16 -2.29
C VAL A 24 -2.60 -0.29 -1.47
N PHE A 25 -1.40 -0.13 -2.00
CA PHE A 25 -0.18 -0.60 -1.32
C PHE A 25 0.15 0.24 -0.08
N GLN A 26 -0.05 1.56 -0.12
CA GLN A 26 0.07 2.42 1.06
C GLN A 26 -0.87 1.98 2.18
N ALA A 27 -2.15 1.70 1.87
CA ALA A 27 -3.11 1.22 2.85
C ALA A 27 -2.69 -0.14 3.45
N GLN A 28 -2.16 -1.06 2.64
CA GLN A 28 -1.60 -2.32 3.13
C GLN A 28 -0.41 -2.07 4.08
N ILE A 29 0.59 -1.28 3.67
CA ILE A 29 1.75 -0.96 4.51
C ILE A 29 1.32 -0.40 5.87
N TYR A 30 0.38 0.55 5.89
CA TYR A 30 -0.08 1.17 7.13
C TYR A 30 -0.97 0.28 8.01
N THR A 31 -1.49 -0.85 7.51
CA THR A 31 -2.39 -1.72 8.27
C THR A 31 -1.73 -3.01 8.72
N THR A 32 -0.80 -3.54 7.92
CA THR A 32 -0.16 -4.84 8.18
C THR A 32 1.31 -4.72 8.55
N GLY A 33 1.98 -3.64 8.14
CA GLY A 33 3.40 -3.45 8.35
C GLY A 33 3.75 -3.08 9.79
N PRO A 34 4.74 -3.74 10.42
CA PRO A 34 5.27 -3.29 11.69
C PRO A 34 6.11 -2.01 11.51
N ILE A 35 5.98 -1.07 12.44
CA ILE A 35 6.78 0.18 12.42
C ILE A 35 8.17 -0.14 13.00
N ILE A 36 9.20 0.02 12.17
CA ILE A 36 10.60 -0.12 12.62
C ILE A 36 11.09 1.17 13.28
N TYR A 37 10.69 2.33 12.75
CA TYR A 37 11.09 3.65 13.26
C TYR A 37 10.07 4.74 12.89
N SER A 38 9.85 5.69 13.80
CA SER A 38 9.09 6.92 13.58
C SER A 38 9.71 8.06 14.38
N ALA A 39 10.04 9.17 13.71
CA ALA A 39 10.51 10.39 14.36
C ALA A 39 9.36 11.32 14.80
N ASN A 40 8.17 11.12 14.23
CA ASN A 40 6.99 11.96 14.47
C ASN A 40 5.71 11.13 14.30
N ASP A 41 5.17 10.67 15.42
CA ASP A 41 4.01 9.78 15.44
C ASP A 41 2.72 10.50 15.02
N THR A 42 2.63 11.81 15.22
CA THR A 42 1.50 12.61 14.75
C THR A 42 1.48 12.65 13.22
N LEU A 43 2.63 12.88 12.58
CA LEU A 43 2.74 12.84 11.13
C LEU A 43 2.42 11.43 10.60
N LEU A 44 2.97 10.39 11.25
CA LEU A 44 2.70 9.00 10.88
C LEU A 44 1.19 8.69 10.89
N LYS A 45 0.49 9.03 11.98
CA LYS A 45 -0.96 8.83 12.11
C LYS A 45 -1.76 9.61 11.06
N ASN A 46 -1.37 10.84 10.78
CA ASN A 46 -2.02 11.65 9.75
C ASN A 46 -1.87 11.04 8.35
N LEU A 47 -0.68 10.51 8.03
CA LEU A 47 -0.45 9.82 6.75
C LEU A 47 -1.22 8.51 6.66
N GLN A 48 -1.25 7.72 7.74
CA GLN A 48 -2.06 6.51 7.82
C GLN A 48 -3.55 6.80 7.59
N MET A 49 -4.10 7.80 8.28
CA MET A 49 -5.50 8.21 8.09
C MET A 49 -5.78 8.65 6.66
N THR A 50 -4.87 9.43 6.06
CA THR A 50 -4.99 9.88 4.66
C THR A 50 -5.00 8.69 3.70
N ALA A 51 -4.06 7.75 3.83
CA ALA A 51 -3.98 6.58 2.97
C ALA A 51 -5.23 5.70 3.06
N LEU A 52 -5.76 5.48 4.27
CA LEU A 52 -6.97 4.70 4.48
C LEU A 52 -8.22 5.38 3.91
N SER A 53 -8.34 6.69 4.07
CA SER A 53 -9.45 7.46 3.48
C SER A 53 -9.41 7.42 1.96
N MET A 54 -8.23 7.60 1.35
CA MET A 54 -8.07 7.48 -0.10
C MET A 54 -8.38 6.07 -0.60
N TYR A 55 -7.97 5.03 0.14
CA TYR A 55 -8.25 3.64 -0.22
C TYR A 55 -9.75 3.32 -0.14
N ALA A 56 -10.45 3.79 0.89
CA ALA A 56 -11.90 3.63 0.99
C ALA A 56 -12.61 4.27 -0.21
N LYS A 57 -12.26 5.51 -0.55
CA LYS A 57 -12.82 6.21 -1.73
C LYS A 57 -12.52 5.48 -3.03
N LEU A 58 -11.28 5.02 -3.23
CA LEU A 58 -10.91 4.24 -4.41
C LEU A 58 -11.73 2.96 -4.53
N ASN A 59 -12.03 2.29 -3.41
CA ASN A 59 -12.88 1.11 -3.41
C ASN A 59 -14.33 1.42 -3.75
N GLU A 60 -14.90 2.53 -3.23
CA GLU A 60 -16.23 2.99 -3.62
C GLU A 60 -16.33 3.26 -5.13
N GLU A 61 -15.32 3.94 -5.70
CA GLU A 61 -15.24 4.19 -7.15
C GLU A 61 -15.11 2.88 -7.95
N ARG A 62 -14.35 1.91 -7.42
CA ARG A 62 -14.17 0.58 -8.04
C ARG A 62 -15.36 -0.35 -7.88
N GLN A 63 -16.24 -0.17 -6.89
CA GLN A 63 -17.40 -1.04 -6.67
C GLN A 63 -18.27 -1.14 -7.92
N GLY A 64 -18.50 -0.02 -8.61
CA GLY A 64 -19.25 -0.02 -9.87
C GLY A 64 -18.57 -0.83 -10.98
N ILE A 65 -17.24 -0.73 -11.07
CA ILE A 65 -16.44 -1.46 -12.07
C ILE A 65 -16.42 -2.96 -11.75
N ILE A 66 -16.16 -3.32 -10.49
CA ILE A 66 -16.10 -4.72 -10.03
C ILE A 66 -17.45 -5.41 -10.25
N LYS A 67 -18.57 -4.73 -9.93
CA LYS A 67 -19.91 -5.26 -10.17
C LYS A 67 -20.16 -5.54 -11.66
N ASN A 68 -19.76 -4.63 -12.54
CA ASN A 68 -19.88 -4.83 -13.99
C ASN A 68 -18.99 -5.95 -14.52
N ILE A 69 -17.83 -6.18 -13.92
CA ILE A 69 -16.92 -7.27 -14.27
C ILE A 69 -17.49 -8.63 -13.83
N ASP A 70 -18.10 -8.69 -12.65
CA ASP A 70 -18.76 -9.89 -12.12
C ASP A 70 -20.00 -10.28 -12.95
N GLU A 71 -20.78 -9.30 -13.38
CA GLU A 71 -21.96 -9.49 -14.24
C GLU A 71 -21.59 -9.89 -15.70
N ASN A 72 -20.41 -9.48 -16.20
CA ASN A 72 -19.98 -9.73 -17.59
C ASN A 72 -18.81 -10.73 -17.73
N GLY A 73 -18.37 -11.35 -16.64
CA GLY A 73 -17.57 -12.59 -16.62
C GLY A 73 -16.18 -12.54 -17.27
N THR A 74 -15.53 -11.39 -17.44
CA THR A 74 -14.17 -11.35 -17.99
C THR A 74 -13.23 -10.46 -17.17
N ILE A 75 -12.50 -11.09 -16.25
CA ILE A 75 -11.29 -10.52 -15.64
C ILE A 75 -10.12 -10.83 -16.58
N TYR A 76 -9.61 -9.81 -17.25
CA TYR A 76 -8.32 -9.91 -17.95
C TYR A 76 -7.19 -9.65 -16.94
N GLU A 77 -6.79 -10.68 -16.20
CA GLU A 77 -5.44 -10.71 -15.63
C GLU A 77 -4.49 -11.29 -16.70
N LYS A 78 -3.40 -10.58 -16.97
CA LYS A 78 -2.31 -11.00 -17.84
C LYS A 78 -1.00 -10.85 -17.07
#